data_AF-R5KIE8-F1
#
_entry.id   AF-R5KIE8-F1
#
_cell.length_a   1.000
_cell.length_b   1.000
_cell.length_c   1.000
_cell.angle_alpha   90.00
_cell.angle_beta   90.00
_cell.angle_gamma   90.00
#
_symmetry.space_group_name_H-M   'P 1'
#
loop_
_entity.id
_entity.type
_entity.pdbx_description
1 polymer ?
#
loop_
_entity_poly.entity_id
_entity_poly.type
_entity_poly.pdbx_seq_one_letter_code
_entity_poly.pdbx_strand_id
1 'polypeptide(L)'
;MQNLIFHINAFPVAAETYKEYLGGVDWVLTSEVVIAGIVIVMLVLILLILIFKGFGKAVSKSEKSVQDHNPAVQAAAPAAFAAPAPAPAVQNGISAEIVAAIAAAVYAAEGGKPVTIRSIRVKTVAGRNPWAAAAIAENTRPF
;
A
#
# COMPACT_ATOMS: atom_id res chain seq x y z
N MET A 1 66.41 40.36 -24.95
CA MET A 1 66.47 38.92 -24.63
C MET A 1 66.24 38.77 -23.13
N GLN A 2 65.01 38.91 -22.63
CA GLN A 2 63.94 37.91 -22.63
C GLN A 2 64.32 36.67 -21.82
N ASN A 3 64.00 36.68 -20.53
CA ASN A 3 63.78 35.49 -19.69
C ASN A 3 63.00 35.93 -18.44
N LEU A 4 61.71 36.21 -18.66
CA LEU A 4 60.72 36.34 -17.60
C LEU A 4 60.38 34.91 -17.16
N ILE A 5 61.11 34.37 -16.18
CA ILE A 5 60.81 33.07 -15.57
C ILE A 5 59.60 33.30 -14.66
N PHE A 6 58.41 33.05 -15.21
CA PHE A 6 57.19 32.87 -14.45
C PHE A 6 57.42 31.74 -13.45
N HIS A 7 57.74 32.10 -12.20
CA HIS A 7 57.62 31.20 -11.06
C HIS A 7 56.12 31.00 -10.82
N ILE A 8 55.54 30.09 -11.58
CA ILE A 8 54.21 29.54 -11.31
C ILE A 8 54.37 28.71 -10.03
N ASN A 9 54.12 29.34 -8.89
CA ASN A 9 53.79 28.61 -7.67
C ASN A 9 52.47 27.90 -7.93
N ALA A 10 52.53 26.70 -8.50
CA ALA A 10 51.41 25.78 -8.52
C ALA A 10 51.15 25.40 -7.07
N PHE A 11 50.26 26.13 -6.40
CA PHE A 11 49.79 25.80 -5.07
C PHE A 11 49.26 24.35 -5.08
N PRO A 12 49.81 23.41 -4.29
CA PRO A 12 49.22 22.08 -4.11
C PRO A 12 47.96 22.14 -3.22
N VAL A 13 47.24 23.27 -3.19
CA VAL A 13 46.07 23.50 -2.32
C VAL A 13 44.91 22.59 -2.70
N ALA A 14 44.82 22.19 -3.97
CA ALA A 14 43.86 21.17 -4.35
C ALA A 14 44.27 19.80 -3.76
N ALA A 15 45.50 19.35 -4.03
CA ALA A 15 46.04 18.00 -3.73
C ALA A 15 45.83 17.52 -2.29
N GLU A 16 46.13 18.42 -1.37
CA GLU A 16 46.17 18.14 0.06
C GLU A 16 44.77 18.21 0.67
N THR A 17 43.96 19.18 0.24
CA THR A 17 42.63 19.42 0.82
C THR A 17 41.68 18.26 0.59
N TYR A 18 41.64 17.63 -0.58
CA TYR A 18 40.75 16.47 -0.76
C TYR A 18 41.22 15.24 0.01
N LYS A 19 42.51 15.05 0.25
CA LYS A 19 42.97 13.98 1.16
C LYS A 19 42.61 14.28 2.61
N GLU A 20 42.62 15.55 3.00
CA GLU A 20 42.21 16.01 4.32
C GLU A 20 40.68 15.98 4.51
N TYR A 21 39.89 16.24 3.47
CA TYR A 21 38.44 16.06 3.48
C TYR A 21 38.05 14.57 3.47
N LEU A 22 38.77 13.73 2.74
CA LEU A 22 38.54 12.28 2.74
C LEU A 22 39.06 11.61 4.04
N GLY A 23 40.14 12.13 4.62
CA GLY A 23 40.74 11.64 5.86
C GLY A 23 40.16 12.26 7.14
N GLY A 24 39.54 13.43 7.04
CA GLY A 24 38.91 14.19 8.13
C GLY A 24 37.41 13.96 8.27
N VAL A 25 36.83 13.05 7.48
CA VAL A 25 35.48 12.55 7.75
C VAL A 25 35.53 11.72 9.02
N ASP A 26 34.89 12.21 10.08
CA ASP A 26 34.62 11.42 11.27
C ASP A 26 33.62 10.31 10.93
N TRP A 27 34.15 9.17 10.49
CA TRP A 27 33.40 7.95 10.20
C TRP A 27 32.59 7.50 11.41
N VAL A 28 33.06 7.81 12.62
CA VAL A 28 32.34 7.57 13.87
C VAL A 28 31.06 8.41 13.93
N LEU A 29 31.15 9.73 13.72
CA LEU A 29 29.99 10.63 13.72
C LEU A 29 28.99 10.23 12.63
N THR A 30 29.49 9.89 11.44
CA THR A 30 28.65 9.42 10.33
C THR A 30 27.93 8.12 10.70
N SER A 31 28.64 7.16 11.29
CA SER A 31 28.04 5.90 11.73
C SER A 31 27.00 6.10 12.83
N GLU A 32 27.24 7.02 13.77
CA GLU A 32 26.31 7.34 14.85
C GLU A 32 25.00 7.90 14.33
N VAL A 33 25.05 8.86 13.39
CA VAL A 33 23.85 9.43 12.76
C VAL A 33 23.07 8.37 11.99
N VAL A 34 23.76 7.49 11.26
CA VAL A 34 23.12 6.39 10.51
C VAL A 34 22.42 5.41 11.47
N ILE A 35 23.10 5.00 12.54
CA ILE A 35 22.53 4.09 13.55
C ILE A 35 21.35 4.76 14.24
N ALA A 36 21.48 6.01 14.67
CA ALA A 36 20.40 6.78 15.27
C ALA A 36 19.20 6.91 14.32
N GLY A 37 19.44 7.17 13.04
CA GLY A 37 18.39 7.23 12.01
C GLY A 37 17.63 5.91 11.89
N ILE A 38 18.32 4.77 11.82
CA ILE A 38 17.69 3.44 11.76
C ILE A 38 16.85 3.17 13.01
N VAL A 39 17.38 3.49 14.19
CA VAL A 39 16.68 3.31 15.47
C VAL A 39 15.43 4.19 15.56
N ILE A 40 15.54 5.46 15.20
CA ILE A 40 14.42 6.41 15.21
C ILE A 40 13.33 5.94 14.24
N VAL A 41 13.69 5.53 13.02
CA VAL A 41 12.72 5.01 12.03
C VAL A 41 12.01 3.77 12.57
N MET A 42 12.73 2.84 13.21
CA MET A 42 12.12 1.67 13.85
C MET A 42 11.15 2.04 14.97
N LEU A 43 11.51 2.97 15.84
CA LEU A 43 10.64 3.44 16.92
C LEU A 43 9.37 4.10 16.38
N VAL A 44 9.49 4.96 15.37
CA VAL A 44 8.33 5.62 14.73
C VAL A 44 7.40 4.57 14.12
N LEU A 45 7.95 3.58 13.43
CA LEU A 45 7.14 2.52 12.81
C LEU A 45 6.37 1.72 13.86
N ILE A 46 7.03 1.34 14.96
CA ILE A 46 6.40 0.64 16.09
C ILE A 46 5.31 1.51 16.71
N LEU A 47 5.58 2.79 16.95
CA LEU A 47 4.60 3.74 17.50
C LEU A 47 3.34 3.84 16.63
N LEU A 48 3.50 3.98 15.31
CA LEU A 48 2.39 4.00 14.36
C LEU A 48 1.58 2.70 14.42
N ILE A 49 2.25 1.55 14.46
CA ILE A 49 1.59 0.23 14.58
C ILE A 49 0.77 0.15 15.88
N LEU A 50 1.30 0.64 17.01
CA LEU A 50 0.59 0.64 18.28
C LEU A 50 -0.68 1.50 18.23
N ILE A 51 -0.61 2.68 17.62
CA ILE A 51 -1.76 3.59 17.45
C ILE A 51 -2.82 2.93 16.56
N PHE A 52 -2.44 2.38 15.41
CA PHE A 52 -3.37 1.67 14.53
C PHE A 52 -3.99 0.44 15.21
N LYS A 53 -3.23 -0.28 16.03
CA LYS A 53 -3.75 -1.42 16.80
C LYS A 53 -4.72 -0.98 17.90
N GLY A 54 -4.50 0.19 18.49
CA GLY A 54 -5.44 0.83 19.42
C GLY A 54 -6.78 1.15 18.76
N PHE A 55 -6.77 1.79 17.59
CA PHE A 55 -8.00 2.04 16.81
C PHE A 55 -8.66 0.75 16.33
N GLY A 56 -7.89 -0.25 15.92
CA GLY A 56 -8.40 -1.59 15.58
C GLY A 56 -9.14 -2.26 16.74
N LYS A 57 -8.68 -2.09 17.99
CA LYS A 57 -9.39 -2.56 19.20
C LYS A 57 -10.59 -1.69 19.58
N ALA A 58 -10.56 -0.38 19.33
CA ALA A 58 -11.68 0.51 19.61
C ALA A 58 -12.85 0.27 18.65
N VAL A 59 -12.59 0.08 17.35
CA VAL A 59 -13.61 -0.23 16.33
C VAL A 59 -14.19 -1.64 16.51
N SER A 60 -13.37 -2.64 16.87
CA SER A 60 -13.86 -4.01 17.09
C SER A 60 -14.73 -4.18 18.34
N LYS A 61 -14.79 -3.19 19.24
CA LYS A 61 -15.71 -3.21 20.39
C LYS A 61 -17.12 -2.71 20.04
N SER A 62 -17.32 -2.08 18.88
CA SER A 62 -18.64 -1.65 18.39
C SER A 62 -19.40 -2.71 17.59
N GLU A 63 -18.82 -3.88 17.29
CA GLU A 63 -19.53 -4.97 16.59
C GLU A 63 -20.22 -5.97 17.52
N LYS A 64 -20.31 -5.69 18.84
CA LYS A 64 -20.99 -6.58 19.79
C LYS A 64 -22.36 -6.10 20.27
N SER A 65 -22.91 -5.04 19.67
CA SER A 65 -24.25 -4.53 20.02
C SER A 65 -25.22 -4.39 18.84
N VAL A 66 -24.95 -5.02 17.69
CA VAL A 66 -25.92 -5.10 16.58
C VAL A 66 -26.44 -6.53 16.48
N GLN A 67 -27.00 -7.01 17.58
CA GLN A 67 -27.82 -8.22 17.56
C GLN A 67 -29.01 -8.02 18.49
N ASP A 68 -29.78 -6.97 18.23
CA ASP A 68 -31.23 -7.02 18.39
C ASP A 68 -31.87 -5.84 17.67
N HIS A 69 -33.14 -5.95 17.32
CA HIS A 69 -33.96 -5.07 16.47
C HIS A 69 -34.07 -5.52 15.02
N ASN A 70 -34.78 -6.65 14.88
CA ASN A 70 -35.82 -6.76 13.87
C ASN A 70 -36.93 -5.73 14.17
N PRO A 71 -37.26 -4.85 13.24
CA PRO A 71 -38.66 -4.55 13.00
C PRO A 71 -39.01 -4.89 11.56
N ALA A 72 -39.82 -5.93 11.41
CA ALA A 72 -40.60 -6.13 10.21
C ALA A 72 -41.56 -4.94 10.05
N VAL A 73 -41.32 -4.06 9.09
CA VAL A 73 -42.35 -3.12 8.59
C VAL A 73 -42.21 -2.92 7.08
N GLN A 74 -43.12 -3.60 6.37
CA GLN A 74 -43.87 -3.17 5.19
C GLN A 74 -43.19 -2.39 4.05
N ALA A 75 -43.11 -3.11 2.93
CA ALA A 75 -43.52 -2.72 1.58
C ALA A 75 -43.82 -1.23 1.32
N ALA A 76 -42.96 -0.63 0.50
CA ALA A 76 -43.34 0.36 -0.49
C ALA A 76 -42.54 0.12 -1.78
N ALA A 77 -43.20 -0.44 -2.79
CA ALA A 77 -42.86 -0.20 -4.20
C ALA A 77 -43.63 1.08 -4.63
N PRO A 78 -43.21 1.86 -5.65
CA PRO A 78 -42.46 1.39 -6.82
C PRO A 78 -41.40 2.36 -7.38
N ALA A 79 -40.31 1.81 -7.92
CA ALA A 79 -39.65 2.37 -9.09
C ALA A 79 -39.13 1.17 -9.89
N ALA A 80 -39.47 1.13 -11.18
CA ALA A 80 -39.08 0.07 -12.09
C ALA A 80 -37.55 0.06 -12.26
N PHE A 81 -36.85 -0.58 -11.33
CA PHE A 81 -35.55 -1.16 -11.63
C PHE A 81 -35.82 -2.33 -12.56
N ALA A 82 -35.09 -2.36 -13.67
CA ALA A 82 -34.98 -3.51 -14.54
C ALA A 82 -34.93 -4.79 -13.70
N ALA A 83 -35.68 -5.80 -14.14
CA ALA A 83 -35.83 -7.09 -13.46
C ALA A 83 -34.52 -7.51 -12.78
N PRO A 84 -34.53 -7.91 -11.49
CA PRO A 84 -33.33 -8.31 -10.79
C PRO A 84 -32.58 -9.32 -11.66
N ALA A 85 -31.42 -8.91 -12.16
CA ALA A 85 -30.51 -9.84 -12.80
C ALA A 85 -30.32 -11.01 -11.82
N PRO A 86 -30.24 -12.27 -12.32
CA PRO A 86 -30.10 -13.43 -11.45
C PRO A 86 -29.04 -13.16 -10.40
N ALA A 87 -29.43 -13.19 -9.13
CA ALA A 87 -28.50 -12.89 -8.05
C ALA A 87 -27.27 -13.79 -8.19
N PRO A 88 -26.05 -13.23 -8.12
CA PRO A 88 -24.84 -14.04 -8.25
C PRO A 88 -24.88 -15.21 -7.27
N ALA A 89 -24.38 -16.37 -7.67
CA ALA A 89 -24.21 -17.47 -6.73
C ALA A 89 -23.12 -17.09 -5.71
N VAL A 90 -23.52 -16.68 -4.51
CA VAL A 90 -22.62 -16.23 -3.43
C VAL A 90 -22.41 -17.38 -2.45
N GLN A 91 -21.15 -17.66 -2.11
CA GLN A 91 -20.82 -18.66 -1.08
C GLN A 91 -21.32 -18.22 0.30
N ASN A 92 -21.83 -19.19 1.08
CA ASN A 92 -22.23 -18.98 2.48
C ASN A 92 -21.10 -18.37 3.30
N GLY A 93 -21.39 -17.29 4.03
CA GLY A 93 -20.43 -16.53 4.83
C GLY A 93 -19.88 -15.26 4.20
N ILE A 94 -20.35 -14.87 3.00
CA ILE A 94 -20.03 -13.58 2.37
C ILE A 94 -21.21 -12.62 2.58
N SER A 95 -20.94 -11.46 3.17
CA SER A 95 -21.97 -10.45 3.44
C SER A 95 -22.33 -9.63 2.20
N ALA A 96 -23.52 -9.02 2.19
CA ALA A 96 -24.01 -8.25 1.05
C ALA A 96 -23.15 -7.01 0.76
N GLU A 97 -22.52 -6.43 1.79
CA GLU A 97 -21.60 -5.31 1.69
C GLU A 97 -20.34 -5.70 0.90
N ILE A 98 -19.80 -6.90 1.17
CA ILE A 98 -18.65 -7.43 0.45
C ILE A 98 -19.03 -7.69 -1.02
N VAL A 99 -20.23 -8.23 -1.27
CA VAL A 99 -20.73 -8.45 -2.64
C VAL A 99 -20.87 -7.12 -3.39
N ALA A 100 -21.42 -6.09 -2.75
CA ALA A 100 -21.57 -4.76 -3.33
C ALA A 100 -20.20 -4.10 -3.61
N ALA A 101 -19.25 -4.21 -2.69
CA ALA A 101 -17.90 -3.70 -2.88
C ALA A 101 -17.17 -4.40 -4.04
N ILE A 102 -17.28 -5.73 -4.14
CA ILE A 102 -16.73 -6.51 -5.27
C ILE A 102 -17.39 -6.06 -6.58
N ALA A 103 -18.71 -5.89 -6.59
CA ALA A 103 -19.44 -5.45 -7.78
C ALA A 103 -19.02 -4.05 -8.24
N ALA A 104 -18.88 -3.11 -7.31
CA ALA A 104 -18.39 -1.76 -7.60
C ALA A 104 -16.95 -1.77 -8.13
N ALA A 105 -16.06 -2.56 -7.52
CA ALA A 105 -14.68 -2.69 -7.96
C ALA A 105 -14.57 -3.28 -9.38
N VAL A 106 -15.34 -4.32 -9.70
CA VAL A 106 -15.39 -4.92 -11.05
C VAL A 106 -15.92 -3.91 -12.08
N TYR A 107 -16.96 -3.16 -11.74
CA TYR A 107 -17.50 -2.12 -12.62
C TYR A 107 -16.47 -1.02 -12.92
N ALA A 108 -15.70 -0.60 -11.91
CA ALA A 108 -14.61 0.36 -12.08
C ALA A 108 -13.45 -0.20 -12.92
N ALA A 109 -13.06 -1.46 -12.69
CA ALA A 109 -11.97 -2.11 -13.42
C ALA A 109 -12.29 -2.31 -14.91
N GLU A 110 -13.55 -2.54 -15.25
CA GLU A 110 -14.04 -2.74 -16.63
C GLU A 110 -14.34 -1.42 -17.36
N GLY A 111 -13.94 -0.28 -16.78
CA GLY A 111 -14.12 1.05 -17.39
C GLY A 111 -15.57 1.50 -17.47
N GLY A 112 -16.41 1.08 -16.52
CA GLY A 112 -17.83 1.45 -16.46
C GLY A 112 -18.73 0.68 -17.43
N LYS A 113 -18.24 -0.43 -18.01
CA LYS A 113 -19.07 -1.34 -18.81
C LYS A 113 -19.98 -2.16 -17.88
N PRO A 114 -21.25 -2.40 -18.24
CA PRO A 114 -22.13 -3.25 -17.46
C PRO A 114 -21.63 -4.70 -17.51
N VAL A 115 -21.11 -5.20 -16.39
CA VAL A 115 -20.59 -6.57 -16.24
C VAL A 115 -21.48 -7.37 -15.30
N THR A 116 -21.81 -8.61 -15.68
CA THR A 116 -22.63 -9.52 -14.87
C THR A 116 -21.74 -10.50 -14.11
N ILE A 117 -21.84 -10.50 -12.77
CA ILE A 117 -21.10 -11.40 -11.91
C ILE A 117 -21.87 -12.72 -11.76
N ARG A 118 -21.27 -13.84 -12.19
CA ARG A 118 -21.92 -15.16 -12.13
C ARG A 118 -21.84 -15.81 -10.75
N SER A 119 -20.69 -15.68 -10.07
CA SER A 119 -20.49 -16.31 -8.78
C SER A 119 -19.39 -15.63 -7.99
N ILE A 120 -19.54 -15.59 -6.66
CA ILE A 120 -18.54 -15.08 -5.73
C ILE A 120 -18.23 -16.18 -4.72
N ARG A 121 -16.95 -16.58 -4.64
CA ARG A 121 -16.48 -17.62 -3.74
C ARG A 121 -15.19 -17.19 -3.04
N VAL A 122 -15.09 -17.51 -1.75
CA VAL A 122 -13.86 -17.48 -0.98
C VAL A 122 -12.99 -18.62 -1.46
N LYS A 123 -11.79 -18.28 -1.95
CA LYS A 123 -10.80 -19.27 -2.38
C LYS A 123 -9.78 -19.46 -1.27
N THR A 124 -9.84 -20.59 -0.58
CA THR A 124 -8.75 -21.03 0.30
C THR A 124 -7.58 -21.46 -0.59
N VAL A 125 -6.47 -20.72 -0.49
CA VAL A 125 -5.32 -20.92 -1.39
C VAL A 125 -4.48 -22.08 -0.87
N ALA A 126 -4.54 -23.23 -1.54
CA ALA A 126 -3.69 -24.40 -1.27
C ALA A 126 -2.47 -24.44 -2.21
N GLY A 127 -1.76 -23.32 -2.36
CA GLY A 127 -0.65 -23.19 -3.31
C GLY A 127 -0.23 -21.74 -3.60
N ARG A 128 0.22 -21.46 -4.82
CA ARG A 128 0.66 -20.11 -5.22
C ARG A 128 -0.52 -19.13 -5.19
N ASN A 129 -0.30 -17.96 -4.60
CA ASN A 129 -1.38 -16.99 -4.42
C ASN A 129 -1.91 -16.50 -5.79
N PRO A 130 -3.25 -16.32 -5.91
CA PRO A 130 -3.86 -15.93 -7.18
C PRO A 130 -3.46 -14.52 -7.62
N TRP A 131 -3.09 -13.64 -6.68
CA TRP A 131 -2.68 -12.26 -6.97
C TRP A 131 -1.29 -12.18 -7.62
N ALA A 132 -0.32 -12.99 -7.20
CA ALA A 132 0.97 -13.07 -7.85
C ALA A 132 0.85 -13.67 -9.25
N ALA A 133 -0.03 -14.64 -9.45
CA ALA A 133 -0.30 -15.17 -10.78
C ALA A 133 -0.88 -14.08 -11.71
N ALA A 134 -1.84 -13.28 -11.23
CA ALA A 134 -2.40 -12.17 -11.99
C ALA A 134 -1.36 -11.07 -12.27
N ALA A 135 -0.53 -10.71 -11.29
CA ALA A 135 0.53 -9.73 -11.46
C ALA A 135 1.56 -10.17 -12.52
N ILE A 136 1.97 -11.45 -12.52
CA ILE A 136 2.88 -11.97 -13.54
C ILE A 136 2.23 -11.86 -14.92
N ALA A 137 0.96 -12.28 -15.06
CA ALA A 137 0.26 -12.23 -16.34
C ALA A 137 0.23 -10.80 -16.93
N GLU A 138 -0.03 -9.79 -16.11
CA GLU A 138 -0.02 -8.39 -16.53
C GLU A 138 1.39 -7.88 -16.87
N ASN A 139 2.38 -8.18 -16.03
CA ASN A 139 3.77 -7.73 -16.25
C ASN A 139 4.42 -8.39 -17.47
N THR A 140 3.99 -9.60 -17.85
CA THR A 140 4.51 -10.32 -19.02
C THR A 140 3.67 -10.13 -20.28
N ARG A 141 2.67 -9.26 -20.27
CA ARG A 141 1.84 -9.01 -21.45
C ARG A 141 2.71 -8.34 -22.53
N PRO A 142 2.74 -8.84 -23.78
CA PRO A 142 3.50 -8.23 -24.85
C PRO A 142 3.00 -6.80 -25.12
N PHE A 143 3.95 -5.92 -25.44
CA PHE A 143 3.71 -4.51 -25.76
C PHE A 143 3.14 -4.35 -27.17
#